data_AF-A0A5P0JKC4-F1
#
_entry.id   AF-A0A5P0JKC4-F1
#
_cell.length_a   1.000
_cell.length_b   1.000
_cell.length_c   1.000
_cell.angle_alpha   90.00
_cell.angle_beta   90.00
_cell.angle_gamma   90.00
#
_symmetry.space_group_name_H-M   'P 1'
#
loop_
_entity.id
_entity.type
_entity.pdbx_description
1 polymer ?
#
loop_
_entity_poly.entity_id
_entity_poly.type
_entity_poly.pdbx_seq_one_letter_code
_entity_poly.pdbx_strand_id
1 'polypeptide(L)'
;VTYQSVPVPNRIQRKVFTRNEGKQGTSLPYIPSGSFAKAMLIEGADANASVTGNESTVPMQLRITGLVEMPNSKTYDATGCFVGLEAWGDVSSERAIVRTRNISCLKDG
;
A
#
# COMPACT_ATOMS: atom_id res chain seq x y z
N VAL A 1 29.54 3.43 -44.04
CA VAL A 1 30.54 4.46 -43.64
C VAL A 1 29.94 5.28 -42.52
N THR A 2 30.35 5.01 -41.28
CA THR A 2 29.91 5.75 -40.09
C THR A 2 30.82 6.96 -39.90
N TYR A 3 30.28 8.16 -40.08
CA TYR A 3 31.02 9.41 -39.85
C TYR A 3 31.05 9.73 -38.36
N GLN A 4 32.25 9.79 -37.79
CA GLN A 4 32.46 10.21 -36.40
C GLN A 4 33.10 11.60 -36.42
N SER A 5 32.38 12.59 -35.89
CA SER A 5 32.81 13.99 -35.93
C SER A 5 33.98 14.24 -34.98
N VAL A 6 35.10 14.71 -35.52
CA VAL A 6 36.27 15.16 -34.74
C VAL A 6 35.95 16.52 -34.10
N PRO A 7 36.04 16.67 -32.77
CA PRO A 7 35.66 17.90 -32.08
C PRO A 7 36.70 19.00 -32.29
N VAL A 8 36.26 20.15 -32.84
CA VAL A 8 37.08 21.36 -33.02
C VAL A 8 37.15 22.15 -31.70
N PRO A 9 38.31 22.69 -31.29
CA PRO A 9 38.43 23.49 -30.08
C PRO A 9 37.49 24.71 -30.11
N ASN A 10 36.90 25.06 -28.95
CA ASN A 10 36.01 26.21 -28.74
C ASN A 10 34.58 26.14 -29.34
N ARG A 11 34.04 24.93 -29.56
CA ARG A 11 32.60 24.73 -29.90
C ARG A 11 31.86 23.88 -28.85
N ILE A 12 30.54 24.10 -28.75
CA ILE A 12 29.63 23.37 -27.86
C ILE A 12 29.72 21.87 -28.13
N GLN A 13 30.13 21.10 -27.13
CA GLN A 13 30.21 19.64 -27.23
C GLN A 13 28.85 19.02 -26.90
N ARG A 14 28.34 18.20 -27.81
CA ARG A 14 27.12 17.42 -27.60
C ARG A 14 27.41 16.30 -26.59
N LYS A 15 27.08 16.52 -25.32
CA LYS A 15 26.96 15.43 -24.34
C LYS A 15 25.62 14.74 -24.54
N VAL A 16 25.66 13.48 -24.95
CA VAL A 16 24.49 12.61 -24.95
C VAL A 16 24.36 12.02 -23.57
N PHE A 17 23.35 12.44 -22.82
CA PHE A 17 23.01 11.83 -21.53
C PHE A 17 22.25 10.54 -21.81
N THR A 18 22.95 9.40 -21.78
CA THR A 18 22.29 8.10 -21.69
C THR A 18 21.65 8.00 -20.30
N ARG A 19 20.31 7.96 -20.27
CA ARG A 19 19.55 7.73 -19.04
C ARG A 19 19.99 6.37 -18.50
N ASN A 20 20.63 6.34 -17.33
CA ASN A 20 20.91 5.11 -16.62
C ASN A 20 19.56 4.49 -16.19
N GLU A 21 19.00 3.61 -17.01
CA GLU A 21 17.84 2.77 -16.72
C GLU A 21 18.16 1.64 -15.71
N GLY A 22 19.28 1.77 -14.97
CA GLY A 22 19.85 0.72 -14.13
C GLY A 22 19.40 0.71 -12.66
N LYS A 23 18.32 1.39 -12.31
CA LYS A 23 17.66 1.19 -11.01
C LYS A 23 16.24 0.71 -11.25
N GLN A 24 16.12 -0.55 -11.66
CA GLN A 24 14.92 -1.33 -11.34
C GLN A 24 14.77 -1.24 -9.82
N GLY A 25 13.81 -0.42 -9.37
CA GLY A 25 13.48 -0.33 -7.96
C GLY A 25 13.22 -1.73 -7.42
N THR A 26 13.61 -1.96 -6.16
CA THR A 26 13.35 -3.21 -5.47
C THR A 26 11.91 -3.62 -5.71
N SER A 27 11.68 -4.86 -6.18
CA SER A 27 10.32 -5.38 -6.38
C SER A 27 9.62 -5.40 -5.03
N LEU A 28 8.78 -4.39 -4.78
CA LEU A 28 8.00 -4.32 -3.57
C LEU A 28 6.97 -5.44 -3.61
N PRO A 29 6.74 -6.16 -2.49
CA PRO A 29 5.65 -7.10 -2.42
C PRO A 29 4.32 -6.35 -2.64
N TYR A 30 3.56 -6.78 -3.63
CA TYR A 30 2.27 -6.19 -3.99
C TYR A 30 1.15 -7.16 -3.62
N ILE A 31 0.22 -6.69 -2.78
CA ILE A 31 -1.01 -7.41 -2.45
C ILE A 31 -2.11 -6.81 -3.34
N PRO A 32 -2.69 -7.58 -4.28
CA PRO A 32 -3.75 -7.09 -5.14
C PRO A 32 -5.05 -6.86 -4.36
N SER A 33 -5.91 -6.00 -4.90
CA SER A 33 -7.26 -5.80 -4.37
C SER A 33 -8.08 -7.09 -4.41
N GLY A 34 -9.03 -7.22 -3.48
CA GLY A 34 -9.84 -8.43 -3.34
C GLY A 34 -9.16 -9.58 -2.62
N SER A 35 -7.91 -9.42 -2.19
CA SER A 35 -7.25 -10.37 -1.30
C SER A 35 -7.89 -10.34 0.09
N PHE A 36 -8.04 -11.49 0.73
CA PHE A 36 -8.62 -11.60 2.07
C PHE A 36 -7.73 -12.45 2.98
N ALA A 37 -7.78 -12.17 4.28
CA ALA A 37 -6.97 -12.85 5.26
C ALA A 37 -7.73 -12.98 6.58
N LYS A 38 -7.42 -14.03 7.34
CA LYS A 38 -7.93 -14.17 8.70
C LYS A 38 -7.23 -13.17 9.63
N ALA A 39 -7.99 -12.36 10.34
CA ALA A 39 -7.47 -11.39 11.29
C ALA A 39 -8.14 -11.49 12.66
N MET A 40 -7.44 -10.99 13.68
CA MET A 40 -7.91 -10.80 15.03
C MET A 40 -8.03 -9.30 15.30
N LEU A 41 -9.18 -8.88 15.82
CA LEU A 41 -9.36 -7.51 16.28
C LEU A 41 -8.63 -7.33 17.62
N ILE A 42 -7.77 -6.30 17.70
CA ILE A 42 -7.02 -6.00 18.92
C ILE A 42 -7.85 -5.05 19.80
N GLU A 43 -8.34 -3.97 19.19
CA GLU A 43 -9.16 -2.98 19.86
C GLU A 43 -10.45 -2.75 19.05
N GLY A 44 -11.59 -2.81 19.74
CA GLY A 44 -12.86 -2.35 19.21
C GLY A 44 -12.94 -0.83 19.17
N ALA A 45 -13.95 -0.28 18.51
CA ALA A 45 -14.26 1.13 18.63
C ALA A 45 -15.75 1.37 18.77
N ASP A 46 -16.08 2.43 19.50
CA ASP A 46 -17.42 2.99 19.58
C ASP A 46 -17.60 3.97 18.43
N ALA A 47 -18.34 3.55 17.40
CA ALA A 47 -18.47 4.29 16.16
C ALA A 47 -19.65 5.27 16.26
N ASN A 48 -19.36 6.57 16.12
CA ASN A 48 -20.39 7.60 16.14
C ASN A 48 -21.35 7.43 14.94
N ALA A 49 -22.61 7.11 15.24
CA ALA A 49 -23.68 6.96 14.26
C ALA A 49 -24.49 8.27 14.12
N SER A 50 -23.81 9.37 13.79
CA SER A 50 -24.47 10.64 13.48
C SER A 50 -24.82 10.75 11.99
N VAL A 51 -25.71 11.67 11.62
CA VAL A 51 -26.03 12.00 10.22
C VAL A 51 -24.78 12.43 9.43
N THR A 52 -23.79 13.01 10.12
CA THR A 52 -22.45 13.35 9.59
C THR A 52 -21.35 12.41 10.10
N GLY A 53 -21.68 11.15 10.43
CA GLY A 53 -20.76 10.19 11.04
C GLY A 53 -19.45 9.96 10.27
N ASN A 54 -19.45 10.14 8.94
CA ASN A 54 -18.25 10.04 8.12
C ASN A 54 -17.12 10.99 8.55
N GLU A 55 -17.44 12.18 9.08
CA GLU A 55 -16.45 13.17 9.52
C GLU A 55 -15.87 12.84 10.90
N SER A 56 -16.60 12.06 11.70
CA SER A 56 -16.26 11.68 13.07
C SER A 56 -15.81 10.22 13.11
N THR A 57 -14.67 9.90 12.49
CA THR A 57 -14.12 8.55 12.50
C THR A 57 -13.35 8.25 13.79
N VAL A 58 -13.38 6.99 14.20
CA VAL A 58 -12.65 6.47 15.35
C VAL A 58 -11.60 5.43 14.91
N PRO A 59 -10.41 5.40 15.52
CA PRO A 59 -9.37 4.45 15.14
C PRO A 59 -9.70 3.05 15.64
N MET A 60 -9.39 2.03 14.82
CA MET A 60 -9.47 0.61 15.17
C MET A 60 -8.19 -0.09 14.70
N GLN A 61 -7.84 -1.21 15.35
CA GLN A 61 -6.66 -1.99 14.96
C GLN A 61 -6.96 -3.48 14.90
N LEU A 62 -6.48 -4.12 13.83
CA LEU A 62 -6.49 -5.57 13.68
C LEU A 62 -5.08 -6.11 13.42
N ARG A 63 -4.88 -7.36 13.81
CA ARG A 63 -3.68 -8.15 13.54
C ARG A 63 -4.01 -9.29 12.59
N ILE A 64 -3.26 -9.43 11.52
CA ILE A 64 -3.40 -10.56 10.59
C ILE A 64 -2.86 -11.83 11.27
N THR A 65 -3.66 -12.89 11.27
CA THR A 65 -3.36 -14.16 11.99
C THR A 65 -3.16 -15.35 11.06
N GLY A 66 -3.51 -15.22 9.79
CA GLY A 66 -3.33 -16.28 8.80
C GLY A 66 -2.80 -15.74 7.48
N LEU A 67 -2.61 -16.66 6.53
CA LEU A 67 -2.16 -16.33 5.18
C LEU A 67 -3.19 -15.45 4.46
N VAL A 68 -2.67 -14.57 3.61
CA VAL A 68 -3.46 -13.75 2.70
C VAL A 68 -3.74 -14.58 1.44
N GLU A 69 -5.02 -14.82 1.17
CA GLU A 69 -5.48 -15.43 -0.07
C GLU A 69 -5.59 -14.35 -1.14
N MET A 70 -4.84 -14.51 -2.22
CA MET A 70 -4.78 -13.60 -3.36
C MET A 70 -5.44 -14.21 -4.60
N PRO A 71 -5.83 -13.39 -5.59
CA PRO A 71 -6.36 -13.87 -6.87
C PRO A 71 -5.45 -14.91 -7.53
N ASN A 72 -6.06 -15.83 -8.28
CA ASN A 72 -5.40 -16.99 -8.91
C ASN A 72 -4.82 -18.01 -7.91
N SER A 73 -5.46 -18.19 -6.75
CA SER A 73 -5.08 -19.17 -5.73
C SER A 73 -3.64 -19.01 -5.25
N LYS A 74 -3.14 -17.77 -5.25
CA LYS A 74 -1.83 -17.45 -4.70
C LYS A 74 -1.97 -17.07 -3.25
N THR A 75 -1.01 -17.44 -2.42
CA THR A 75 -0.98 -17.07 -1.01
C THR A 75 0.22 -16.19 -0.70
N TYR A 76 0.06 -15.28 0.26
CA TYR A 76 1.14 -14.46 0.78
C TYR A 76 1.12 -14.50 2.31
N ASP A 77 2.29 -14.65 2.91
CA ASP A 77 2.41 -14.62 4.37
C ASP A 77 2.57 -13.17 4.84
N ALA A 78 1.49 -12.63 5.40
CA ALA A 78 1.46 -11.35 6.13
C ALA A 78 1.09 -11.58 7.60
N THR A 79 1.32 -12.77 8.13
CA THR A 79 0.97 -13.12 9.51
C THR A 79 1.74 -12.22 10.48
N GLY A 80 1.03 -11.64 11.44
CA GLY A 80 1.61 -10.72 12.41
C GLY A 80 1.62 -9.25 11.98
N CYS A 81 1.26 -8.93 10.73
CA CYS A 81 1.08 -7.54 10.32
C CYS A 81 -0.09 -6.87 11.06
N PHE A 82 0.07 -5.59 11.34
CA PHE A 82 -0.97 -4.75 11.91
C PHE A 82 -1.63 -3.91 10.83
N VAL A 83 -2.95 -3.80 10.89
CA VAL A 83 -3.71 -2.93 9.99
C VAL A 83 -4.42 -1.89 10.84
N GLY A 84 -4.13 -0.62 10.57
CA GLY A 84 -4.84 0.50 11.14
C GLY A 84 -6.09 0.80 10.32
N LEU A 85 -7.20 0.97 11.01
CA LEU A 85 -8.52 1.15 10.46
C LEU A 85 -9.12 2.45 11.01
N GLU A 86 -10.02 3.04 10.24
CA GLU A 86 -10.95 4.07 10.70
C GLU A 86 -12.36 3.52 10.61
N ALA A 87 -13.18 3.75 11.63
CA ALA A 87 -14.57 3.32 11.65
C ALA A 87 -15.51 4.50 11.89
N TRP A 88 -16.69 4.45 11.29
CA TRP A 88 -17.79 5.38 11.58
C TRP A 88 -19.11 4.64 11.53
N GLY A 89 -20.09 5.12 12.28
CA GLY A 89 -21.44 4.57 12.28
C GLY A 89 -22.29 5.22 11.20
N ASP A 90 -23.20 4.46 10.62
CA ASP A 90 -24.33 4.98 9.87
C ASP A 90 -25.61 4.75 10.67
N VAL A 91 -26.26 5.85 11.06
CA VAL A 91 -27.50 5.83 11.86
C VAL A 91 -28.63 5.11 11.15
N SER A 92 -28.67 5.19 9.81
CA SER A 92 -29.77 4.65 9.03
C SER A 92 -29.73 3.12 8.92
N SER A 93 -28.57 2.51 9.17
CA SER A 93 -28.37 1.08 8.98
C SER A 93 -27.90 0.37 10.24
N GLU A 94 -27.72 1.10 11.35
CA GLU A 94 -27.21 0.61 12.64
C GLU A 94 -25.91 -0.22 12.47
N ARG A 95 -25.10 0.16 11.48
CA ARG A 95 -23.87 -0.53 11.09
C ARG A 95 -22.67 0.39 11.27
N ALA A 96 -21.57 -0.21 11.69
CA ALA A 96 -20.25 0.41 11.60
C ALA A 96 -19.64 0.10 10.23
N ILE A 97 -19.23 1.15 9.52
CA ILE A 97 -18.44 1.04 8.30
C ILE A 97 -16.97 1.23 8.69
N VAL A 98 -16.11 0.32 8.23
CA VAL A 98 -14.69 0.32 8.55
C VAL A 98 -13.88 0.49 7.26
N ARG A 99 -12.92 1.41 7.28
CA ARG A 99 -11.99 1.66 6.17
C ARG A 99 -10.55 1.45 6.63
N THR A 100 -9.78 0.76 5.81
CA THR A 100 -8.34 0.57 6.06
C THR A 100 -7.58 1.86 5.79
N ARG A 101 -6.75 2.29 6.76
CA ARG A 101 -5.87 3.47 6.64
C ARG A 101 -4.47 3.07 6.23
N ASN A 102 -3.90 2.08 6.91
CA ASN A 102 -2.54 1.64 6.69
C ASN A 102 -2.38 0.18 7.06
N ILE A 103 -1.32 -0.42 6.53
CA ILE A 103 -0.84 -1.73 6.92
C ILE A 103 0.65 -1.60 7.28
N SER A 104 1.03 -2.19 8.39
CA SER A 104 2.40 -2.21 8.90
C SER A 104 2.85 -3.65 9.07
N CYS A 105 3.89 -4.00 8.33
CA CYS A 105 4.53 -5.31 8.31
C CYS A 105 6.03 -5.12 8.45
N LEU A 106 6.67 -5.86 9.36
CA LEU A 106 8.10 -6.05 9.31
C LEU A 106 8.39 -7.27 8.45
N LYS A 107 9.12 -7.05 7.36
CA LYS A 107 9.67 -8.12 6.51
C LYS A 107 11.16 -8.17 6.81
N ASP A 108 11.61 -9.28 7.39
CA ASP A 108 13.01 -9.60 7.69
C ASP A 108 13.70 -8.88 8.88
N GLY A 109 12.94 -8.36 9.86
CA GLY A 109 13.47 -7.96 11.18
C GLY A 109 14.46 -6.79 11.17
#